data_AF-A0A2E8AFP0-F1
#
_entry.id   AF-A0A2E8AFP0-F1
#
_cell.length_a   1.000
_cell.length_b   1.000
_cell.length_c   1.000
_cell.angle_alpha   90.00
_cell.angle_beta   90.00
_cell.angle_gamma   90.00
#
_symmetry.space_group_name_H-M   'P 1'
#
loop_
_entity.id
_entity.type
_entity.pdbx_description
1 polymer ?
#
loop_
_entity_poly.entity_id
_entity_poly.type
_entity_poly.pdbx_seq_one_letter_code
_entity_poly.pdbx_strand_id
1 'polypeptide(L)'
;MPLKFFLKLYARLIGLTFLVLLFCAALFLGVNSVREQYWQERFSEPLLRWLVATPHPQQQYPWLESFYDFRVTPPGNLSVSDVIMERLSYGQVVAMDTSIGQQVMVRNDSDGIIDLRFRDIYSDIAEATALIARLHLDDMSADGREGAMSQLSDTFGVELLPVRDQAALPDSEVLERVSERGISLYHHPSRGRAQVLIRLKDGALVDMAMPAPFNPWAWPVMLLLLAVAGSVLALALYLALRDVDSNLRAVESVAIRIARGEMGARVDAGDSRLVSRLAAAFNSMAEHIQRLVGVQREMIHAVSHELRTPVARIR
;
A
#
# COMPACT_ATOMS: atom_id res chain seq x y z
N MET A 1 13.06 -1.88 -41.28
CA MET A 1 12.21 -1.05 -40.37
C MET A 1 13.13 -0.11 -39.61
N PRO A 2 12.81 1.18 -39.41
CA PRO A 2 13.78 2.09 -38.81
C PRO A 2 13.89 1.83 -37.30
N LEU A 3 15.08 1.45 -36.85
CA LEU A 3 15.48 1.25 -35.43
C LEU A 3 14.96 2.37 -34.50
N LYS A 4 14.90 3.61 -35.03
CA LYS A 4 14.40 4.81 -34.34
C LYS A 4 12.95 4.69 -33.84
N PHE A 5 12.11 3.90 -34.50
CA PHE A 5 10.72 3.68 -34.06
C PHE A 5 10.66 2.82 -32.80
N PHE A 6 11.29 1.64 -32.84
CA PHE A 6 11.36 0.75 -31.68
C PHE A 6 12.01 1.45 -30.49
N LEU A 7 13.09 2.20 -30.71
CA LEU A 7 13.76 2.96 -29.65
C LEU A 7 12.81 3.97 -28.97
N LYS A 8 12.01 4.72 -29.74
CA LYS A 8 11.02 5.67 -29.18
C LYS A 8 9.88 4.96 -28.45
N LEU A 9 9.40 3.83 -28.97
CA LEU A 9 8.36 3.04 -28.32
C LEU A 9 8.86 2.45 -27.00
N TYR A 10 10.03 1.83 -27.00
CA TYR A 10 10.65 1.31 -25.78
C TYR A 10 10.95 2.43 -24.79
N ALA A 11 11.45 3.60 -25.23
CA ALA A 11 11.68 4.73 -24.34
C ALA A 11 10.37 5.23 -23.68
N ARG A 12 9.26 5.29 -24.43
CA ARG A 12 7.94 5.64 -23.88
C ARG A 12 7.44 4.59 -22.89
N LEU A 13 7.62 3.31 -23.21
CA LEU A 13 7.21 2.21 -22.34
C LEU A 13 8.03 2.20 -21.05
N ILE A 14 9.35 2.37 -21.15
CA ILE A 14 10.26 2.51 -20.00
C ILE A 14 9.86 3.71 -19.16
N GLY A 15 9.62 4.88 -19.78
CA GLY A 15 9.18 6.08 -19.08
C GLY A 15 7.85 5.88 -18.34
N LEU A 16 6.88 5.23 -18.98
CA LEU A 16 5.61 4.89 -18.36
C LEU A 16 5.81 3.93 -17.17
N THR A 17 6.59 2.87 -17.34
CA THR A 17 6.87 1.92 -16.25
C THR A 17 7.57 2.59 -15.08
N PHE A 18 8.50 3.51 -15.35
CA PHE A 18 9.19 4.27 -14.31
C PHE A 18 8.23 5.18 -13.55
N LEU A 19 7.32 5.87 -14.27
CA LEU A 19 6.30 6.72 -13.65
C LEU A 19 5.34 5.89 -12.78
N VAL A 20 4.92 4.72 -13.25
CA VAL A 20 4.08 3.80 -12.46
C VAL A 20 4.80 3.33 -11.21
N LEU A 21 6.08 2.95 -11.31
CA LEU A 21 6.87 2.54 -10.15
C LEU A 21 7.03 3.68 -9.14
N LEU A 22 7.30 4.90 -9.61
CA LEU A 22 7.40 6.09 -8.76
C LEU A 22 6.08 6.37 -8.05
N PHE A 23 4.96 6.29 -8.77
CA PHE A 23 3.62 6.46 -8.20
C PHE A 23 3.30 5.38 -7.17
N CYS A 24 3.61 4.11 -7.46
CA CYS A 24 3.45 3.01 -6.51
C CYS A 24 4.33 3.19 -5.27
N ALA A 25 5.56 3.66 -5.42
CA ALA A 25 6.45 3.96 -4.30
C ALA A 25 5.89 5.10 -3.42
N ALA A 26 5.40 6.18 -4.05
CA ALA A 26 4.76 7.27 -3.33
C ALA A 26 3.49 6.82 -2.59
N LEU A 27 2.64 6.01 -3.22
CA LEU A 27 1.48 5.40 -2.59
C LEU A 27 1.86 4.49 -1.42
N PHE A 28 2.88 3.64 -1.61
CA PHE A 28 3.36 2.75 -0.56
C PHE A 28 3.83 3.53 0.67
N LEU A 29 4.65 4.56 0.47
CA LEU A 29 5.14 5.42 1.55
C LEU A 29 4.00 6.18 2.23
N GLY A 30 3.11 6.81 1.45
CA GLY A 30 1.99 7.59 1.99
C GLY A 30 1.01 6.74 2.79
N VAL A 31 0.54 5.62 2.21
CA VAL A 31 -0.39 4.70 2.88
C VAL A 31 0.26 4.08 4.11
N ASN A 32 1.54 3.70 4.05
CA ASN A 32 2.20 3.12 5.21
C ASN A 32 2.43 4.14 6.33
N SER A 33 2.71 5.41 6.03
CA SER A 33 2.85 6.44 7.08
C SER A 33 1.56 6.58 7.91
N VAL A 34 0.39 6.62 7.27
CA VAL A 34 -0.89 6.73 7.95
C VAL A 34 -1.22 5.44 8.71
N ARG A 35 -0.95 4.27 8.10
CA ARG A 35 -1.18 2.97 8.75
C ARG A 35 -0.28 2.77 9.97
N GLU A 36 0.96 3.22 9.89
CA GLU A 36 1.93 3.13 10.97
C GLU A 36 1.49 4.01 12.13
N GLN A 37 1.14 5.27 11.87
CA GLN A 37 0.61 6.17 12.89
C GLN A 37 -0.66 5.61 13.55
N TYR A 38 -1.63 5.15 12.75
CA TYR A 38 -2.84 4.52 13.26
C TYR A 38 -2.54 3.28 14.11
N TRP A 39 -1.58 2.47 13.69
CA TRP A 39 -1.16 1.28 14.44
C TRP A 39 -0.49 1.67 15.77
N GLN A 40 0.40 2.67 15.79
CA GLN A 40 1.05 3.17 17.02
C GLN A 40 0.01 3.67 18.04
N GLU A 41 -0.96 4.46 17.58
CA GLU A 41 -2.05 4.98 18.42
C GLU A 41 -2.93 3.84 18.98
N ARG A 42 -3.33 2.89 18.13
CA ARG A 42 -4.20 1.78 18.55
C ARG A 42 -3.49 0.74 19.41
N PHE A 43 -2.21 0.49 19.14
CA PHE A 43 -1.39 -0.48 19.87
C PHE A 43 -1.07 0.01 21.29
N SER A 44 -0.88 1.31 21.46
CA SER A 44 -0.62 1.92 22.77
C SER A 44 -1.88 2.18 23.59
N GLU A 45 -3.05 2.20 22.95
CA GLU A 45 -4.32 2.52 23.60
C GLU A 45 -4.63 1.67 24.85
N PRO A 46 -4.52 0.33 24.84
CA PRO A 46 -4.88 -0.47 26.02
C PRO A 46 -4.04 -0.12 27.26
N LEU A 47 -2.74 0.07 27.08
CA LEU A 47 -1.83 0.49 28.15
C LEU A 47 -2.19 1.88 28.67
N LEU A 48 -2.40 2.86 27.78
CA LEU A 48 -2.72 4.22 28.20
C LEU A 48 -4.09 4.31 28.87
N ARG A 49 -5.09 3.56 28.39
CA ARG A 49 -6.41 3.46 29.02
C ARG A 49 -6.33 2.86 30.42
N TRP A 50 -5.49 1.84 30.61
CA TRP A 50 -5.21 1.30 31.94
C TRP A 50 -4.63 2.36 32.87
N LEU A 51 -3.65 3.13 32.40
CA LEU A 51 -3.02 4.20 33.19
C LEU A 51 -4.00 5.33 33.53
N VAL A 52 -4.93 5.67 32.63
CA VAL A 52 -6.00 6.65 32.90
C VAL A 52 -6.96 6.14 33.97
N ALA A 53 -7.35 4.86 33.89
CA ALA A 53 -8.26 4.25 34.86
C ALA A 53 -7.61 4.01 36.24
N THR A 54 -6.28 4.03 36.31
CA THR A 54 -5.51 3.79 37.54
C THR A 54 -5.40 5.08 38.36
N PRO A 55 -5.83 5.10 39.63
CA PRO A 55 -5.61 6.25 40.52
C PRO A 55 -4.12 6.44 40.81
N HIS A 56 -3.61 7.66 40.65
CA HIS A 56 -2.21 8.01 40.94
C HIS A 56 -1.17 7.03 40.34
N PRO A 57 -1.12 6.88 38.99
CA PRO A 57 -0.26 5.90 38.32
C PRO A 57 1.23 6.09 38.61
N GLN A 58 1.67 7.32 38.91
CA GLN A 58 3.05 7.63 39.31
C GLN A 58 3.46 6.91 40.60
N GLN A 59 2.52 6.73 41.53
CA GLN A 59 2.78 6.06 42.81
C GLN A 59 2.71 4.55 42.68
N GLN A 60 1.75 4.04 41.90
CA GLN A 60 1.57 2.60 41.71
C GLN A 60 2.64 2.00 40.79
N TYR A 61 3.15 2.76 39.82
CA TYR A 61 4.17 2.32 38.87
C TYR A 61 5.35 3.31 38.80
N PRO A 62 6.21 3.39 39.84
CA PRO A 62 7.31 4.36 39.90
C PRO A 62 8.36 4.19 38.79
N TRP A 63 8.45 2.99 38.24
CA TRP A 63 9.37 2.66 37.15
C TRP A 63 9.00 3.32 35.81
N LEU A 64 7.74 3.75 35.63
CA LEU A 64 7.30 4.42 34.40
C LEU A 64 8.06 5.72 34.15
N GLU A 65 8.37 6.47 35.21
CA GLU A 65 9.13 7.73 35.11
C GLU A 65 10.59 7.45 34.69
N SER A 66 11.20 6.43 35.29
CA SER A 66 12.60 6.07 35.02
C SER A 66 12.82 5.49 33.62
N PHE A 67 11.91 4.64 33.13
CA PHE A 67 12.08 3.94 31.86
C PHE A 67 11.46 4.68 30.67
N TYR A 68 10.35 5.39 30.88
CA TYR A 68 9.53 5.93 29.80
C TYR A 68 9.22 7.43 29.93
N ASP A 69 9.95 8.15 30.79
CA ASP A 69 9.79 9.59 31.01
C ASP A 69 8.34 9.99 31.31
N PHE A 70 7.63 9.13 32.06
CA PHE A 70 6.21 9.29 32.35
C PHE A 70 5.91 10.58 33.11
N ARG A 71 5.02 11.40 32.55
CA ARG A 71 4.61 12.69 33.11
C ARG A 71 3.11 12.86 33.04
N VAL A 72 2.56 13.60 34.00
CA VAL A 72 1.18 14.09 33.95
C VAL A 72 1.24 15.61 33.85
N THR A 73 0.95 16.14 32.67
CA THR A 73 1.12 17.56 32.35
C THR A 73 -0.24 18.25 32.18
N PRO A 74 -0.48 19.43 32.77
CA PRO A 74 -1.69 20.20 32.51
C PRO A 74 -1.78 20.61 31.02
N PRO A 75 -2.99 20.65 30.42
CA PRO A 75 -3.19 20.94 29.00
C PRO A 75 -2.51 22.24 28.52
N GLY A 76 -2.54 23.28 29.36
CA GLY A 76 -1.94 24.58 29.02
C GLY A 76 -0.41 24.62 28.96
N ASN A 77 0.27 23.59 29.48
CA ASN A 77 1.74 23.51 29.48
C ASN A 77 2.28 22.55 28.39
N LEU A 78 1.40 21.90 27.63
CA LEU A 78 1.80 20.98 26.58
C LEU A 78 2.05 21.74 25.27
N SER A 79 3.29 21.70 24.77
CA SER A 79 3.67 22.34 23.52
C SER A 79 3.30 21.47 22.30
N VAL A 80 2.00 21.33 22.03
CA VAL A 80 1.47 20.57 20.89
C VAL A 80 0.59 21.44 19.98
N SER A 81 0.37 20.97 18.74
CA SER A 81 -0.54 21.63 17.80
C SER A 81 -1.99 21.61 18.30
N ASP A 82 -2.78 22.63 17.92
CA ASP A 82 -4.21 22.72 18.22
C ASP A 82 -4.98 21.46 17.80
N VAL A 83 -4.60 20.85 16.67
CA VAL A 83 -5.22 19.61 16.19
C VAL A 83 -5.00 18.45 17.17
N ILE A 84 -3.81 18.35 17.75
CA ILE A 84 -3.49 17.30 18.73
C ILE A 84 -4.25 17.55 20.02
N MET A 85 -4.28 18.81 20.47
CA MET A 85 -5.03 19.18 21.67
C MET A 85 -6.52 18.86 21.52
N GLU A 86 -7.11 19.16 20.35
CA GLU A 86 -8.50 18.82 20.03
C GLU A 86 -8.73 17.30 20.05
N ARG A 87 -7.83 16.51 19.45
CA ARG A 87 -7.90 15.04 19.48
C ARG A 87 -7.82 14.47 20.89
N LEU A 88 -6.90 14.99 21.72
CA LEU A 88 -6.79 14.63 23.13
C LEU A 88 -8.05 15.03 23.90
N SER A 89 -8.69 16.15 23.55
CA SER A 89 -9.94 16.59 24.18
C SER A 89 -11.09 15.58 23.97
N TYR A 90 -11.12 14.90 22.82
CA TYR A 90 -12.02 13.78 22.52
C TYR A 90 -11.63 12.46 23.21
N GLY A 91 -10.59 12.45 24.04
CA GLY A 91 -10.08 11.26 24.72
C GLY A 91 -9.41 10.28 23.77
N GLN A 92 -8.92 10.74 22.60
CA GLN A 92 -8.12 9.91 21.71
C GLN A 92 -6.71 9.74 22.26
N VAL A 93 -6.11 8.59 21.98
CA VAL A 93 -4.67 8.38 22.15
C VAL A 93 -3.97 8.94 20.93
N VAL A 94 -2.96 9.77 21.14
CA VAL A 94 -2.19 10.40 20.07
C VAL A 94 -0.74 9.99 20.20
N ALA A 95 -0.18 9.43 19.13
CA ALA A 95 1.23 9.10 19.00
C ALA A 95 1.91 10.11 18.06
N MET A 96 3.12 10.49 18.39
CA MET A 96 3.94 11.41 17.61
C MET A 96 5.37 10.92 17.52
N ASP A 97 5.94 11.00 16.32
CA ASP A 97 7.36 10.77 16.13
C ASP A 97 8.19 11.92 16.72
N THR A 98 9.24 11.55 17.44
CA THR A 98 10.23 12.48 18.01
C THR A 98 11.62 12.07 17.55
N SER A 99 12.63 12.91 17.79
CA SER A 99 14.02 12.63 17.38
C SER A 99 14.64 11.42 18.10
N ILE A 100 14.06 10.97 19.21
CA ILE A 100 14.61 9.93 20.09
C ILE A 100 13.69 8.72 20.27
N GLY A 101 12.54 8.70 19.58
CA GLY A 101 11.51 7.68 19.73
C GLY A 101 10.12 8.21 19.44
N GLN A 102 9.11 7.63 20.06
CA GLN A 102 7.71 7.96 19.88
C GLN A 102 7.12 8.46 21.21
N GLN A 103 6.42 9.58 21.14
CA GLN A 103 5.71 10.16 22.27
C GLN A 103 4.23 9.79 22.16
N VAL A 104 3.66 9.24 23.22
CA VAL A 104 2.25 8.83 23.25
C VAL A 104 1.54 9.56 24.38
N MET A 105 0.40 10.15 24.05
CA MET A 105 -0.36 11.01 24.95
C MET A 105 -1.83 10.62 25.01
N VAL A 106 -2.43 10.78 26.19
CA VAL A 106 -3.88 10.63 26.39
C VAL A 106 -4.36 11.60 27.45
N ARG A 107 -5.59 12.11 27.31
CA ARG A 107 -6.23 12.91 28.34
C ARG A 107 -6.70 12.02 29.50
N ASN A 108 -6.42 12.48 30.72
CA ASN A 108 -6.88 11.92 31.98
C ASN A 108 -8.16 12.65 32.43
N ASP A 109 -9.05 11.96 33.15
CA ASP A 109 -10.32 12.48 33.66
C ASP A 109 -10.14 13.65 34.66
N SER A 110 -8.96 13.75 35.28
CA SER A 110 -8.56 14.82 36.20
C SER A 110 -8.05 16.10 35.50
N ASP A 111 -8.33 16.24 34.21
CA ASP A 111 -7.89 17.35 33.34
C ASP A 111 -6.37 17.45 33.16
N GLY A 112 -5.63 16.37 33.43
CA GLY A 112 -4.22 16.22 33.09
C GLY A 112 -4.02 15.44 31.78
N ILE A 113 -2.83 15.53 31.18
CA ILE A 113 -2.44 14.73 30.02
C ILE A 113 -1.35 13.77 30.48
N ILE A 114 -1.61 12.48 30.34
CA ILE A 114 -0.61 11.43 30.52
C ILE A 114 0.28 11.43 29.27
N ASP A 115 1.59 11.51 29.51
CA ASP A 115 2.62 11.60 28.48
C ASP A 115 3.70 10.53 28.75
N LEU A 116 3.99 9.71 27.74
CA LEU A 116 5.03 8.68 27.76
C LEU A 116 5.91 8.77 26.52
N ARG A 117 7.18 8.39 26.69
CA ARG A 117 8.15 8.31 25.60
C ARG A 117 8.72 6.90 25.49
N PHE A 118 8.58 6.33 24.31
CA PHE A 118 9.07 5.00 23.97
C PHE A 118 10.15 5.13 22.91
N ARG A 119 11.27 4.42 23.05
CA ARG A 119 12.30 4.37 22.01
C ARG A 119 11.90 3.42 20.89
N ASP A 120 11.34 2.28 21.27
CA ASP A 120 10.72 1.30 20.38
C ASP A 120 9.35 0.96 20.95
N ILE A 121 8.31 1.56 20.38
CA ILE A 121 6.93 1.42 20.86
C ILE A 121 6.48 -0.02 20.99
N TYR A 122 6.97 -0.93 20.14
CA TYR A 122 6.50 -2.30 20.16
C TYR A 122 7.10 -3.04 21.36
N SER A 123 8.41 -2.99 21.48
CA SER A 123 9.17 -3.65 22.55
C SER A 123 8.87 -3.02 23.91
N ASP A 124 8.86 -1.69 23.98
CA ASP A 124 8.68 -0.95 25.22
C ASP A 124 7.27 -1.10 25.81
N ILE A 125 6.23 -1.10 24.96
CA ILE A 125 4.85 -1.34 25.43
C ILE A 125 4.66 -2.80 25.83
N ALA A 126 5.30 -3.74 25.13
CA ALA A 126 5.28 -5.15 25.55
C ALA A 126 5.89 -5.32 26.95
N GLU A 127 7.05 -4.70 27.20
CA GLU A 127 7.71 -4.72 28.50
C GLU A 127 6.89 -4.02 29.58
N ALA A 128 6.38 -2.81 29.32
CA ALA A 128 5.55 -2.07 30.27
C ALA A 128 4.27 -2.84 30.63
N THR A 129 3.59 -3.42 29.63
CA THR A 129 2.38 -4.23 29.84
C THR A 129 2.71 -5.50 30.64
N ALA A 130 3.83 -6.15 30.35
CA ALA A 130 4.29 -7.32 31.09
C ALA A 130 4.65 -7.00 32.55
N LEU A 131 5.29 -5.86 32.82
CA LEU A 131 5.60 -5.39 34.17
C LEU A 131 4.32 -5.11 34.96
N ILE A 132 3.35 -4.44 34.36
CA ILE A 132 2.04 -4.20 34.98
C ILE A 132 1.34 -5.53 35.26
N ALA A 133 1.29 -6.44 34.28
CA ALA A 133 0.68 -7.75 34.46
C ALA A 133 1.35 -8.54 35.59
N ARG A 134 2.70 -8.59 35.62
CA ARG A 134 3.47 -9.24 36.68
C ARG A 134 3.10 -8.71 38.06
N LEU A 135 3.03 -7.38 38.22
CA LEU A 135 2.70 -6.74 39.50
C LEU A 135 1.32 -7.18 40.03
N HIS A 136 0.33 -7.35 39.16
CA HIS A 136 -1.01 -7.77 39.58
C HIS A 136 -1.12 -9.29 39.81
N LEU A 137 -0.36 -10.08 39.05
CA LEU A 137 -0.36 -11.54 39.16
C LEU A 137 0.45 -12.05 40.35
N ASP A 138 1.47 -11.31 40.77
CA ASP A 138 2.36 -11.67 41.90
C ASP A 138 1.62 -11.82 43.23
N ASP A 139 0.52 -11.10 43.42
CA ASP A 139 -0.26 -11.12 44.66
C ASP A 139 -1.46 -12.09 44.61
N MET A 140 -1.63 -12.81 43.50
CA MET A 140 -2.75 -13.74 43.29
C MET A 140 -2.39 -15.20 43.58
N SER A 141 -3.32 -15.94 44.18
CA SER A 141 -3.24 -17.40 44.33
C SER A 141 -3.39 -18.11 42.98
N ALA A 142 -2.93 -19.36 42.86
CA ALA A 142 -2.99 -20.13 41.61
C ALA A 142 -4.42 -20.22 41.03
N ASP A 143 -5.43 -20.41 41.87
CA ASP A 143 -6.85 -20.50 41.45
C ASP A 143 -7.42 -19.16 40.97
N GLY A 144 -7.01 -18.04 41.59
CA GLY A 144 -7.43 -16.69 41.17
C GLY A 144 -6.66 -16.17 39.96
N ARG A 145 -5.47 -16.71 39.72
CA ARG A 145 -4.53 -16.26 38.67
C ARG A 145 -5.07 -16.46 37.27
N GLU A 146 -5.69 -17.61 36.98
CA GLU A 146 -6.26 -17.86 35.65
C GLU A 146 -7.35 -16.84 35.30
N GLY A 147 -8.22 -16.51 36.27
CA GLY A 147 -9.25 -15.49 36.09
C GLY A 147 -8.66 -14.10 35.87
N ALA A 148 -7.64 -13.72 36.64
CA ALA A 148 -6.95 -12.45 36.47
C ALA A 148 -6.19 -12.36 35.14
N MET A 149 -5.55 -13.45 34.71
CA MET A 149 -4.90 -13.54 33.40
C MET A 149 -5.90 -13.33 32.26
N SER A 150 -7.11 -13.91 32.36
CA SER A 150 -8.18 -13.66 31.38
C SER A 150 -8.61 -12.19 31.36
N GLN A 151 -8.82 -11.57 32.53
CA GLN A 151 -9.22 -10.16 32.62
C GLN A 151 -8.14 -9.22 32.07
N LEU A 152 -6.87 -9.47 32.39
CA LEU A 152 -5.74 -8.69 31.89
C LEU A 152 -5.57 -8.90 30.38
N SER A 153 -5.78 -10.12 29.88
CA SER A 153 -5.75 -10.43 28.45
C SER A 153 -6.78 -9.61 27.68
N ASP A 154 -8.02 -9.58 28.18
CA ASP A 154 -9.11 -8.81 27.56
C ASP A 154 -8.85 -7.30 27.63
N THR A 155 -8.30 -6.82 28.75
CA THR A 155 -8.06 -5.38 28.97
C THR A 155 -6.92 -4.86 28.11
N PHE A 156 -5.81 -5.59 28.02
CA PHE A 156 -4.64 -5.20 27.26
C PHE A 156 -4.67 -5.66 25.79
N GLY A 157 -5.62 -6.53 25.42
CA GLY A 157 -5.68 -7.14 24.09
C GLY A 157 -4.47 -8.05 23.80
N VAL A 158 -3.92 -8.67 24.85
CA VAL A 158 -2.79 -9.61 24.80
C VAL A 158 -3.26 -11.01 25.20
N GLU A 159 -2.48 -12.03 24.91
CA GLU A 159 -2.80 -13.40 25.34
C GLU A 159 -1.85 -13.83 26.46
N LEU A 160 -2.37 -13.98 27.68
CA LEU A 160 -1.62 -14.45 28.85
C LEU A 160 -1.89 -15.94 29.09
N LEU A 161 -0.85 -16.77 29.03
CA LEU A 161 -0.95 -18.21 29.22
C LEU A 161 0.07 -18.73 30.24
N PRO A 162 -0.31 -19.62 31.16
CA PRO A 162 0.65 -20.23 32.07
C PRO A 162 1.54 -21.21 31.31
N VAL A 163 2.86 -21.16 31.56
CA VAL A 163 3.81 -22.10 30.95
C VAL A 163 3.81 -23.38 31.77
N ARG A 164 3.13 -24.41 31.26
CA ARG A 164 3.02 -25.74 31.91
C ARG A 164 3.88 -26.81 31.25
N ASP A 165 4.06 -26.70 29.93
CA ASP A 165 4.75 -27.70 29.13
C ASP A 165 6.21 -27.31 28.87
N GLN A 166 7.12 -28.28 28.95
CA GLN A 166 8.53 -28.05 28.59
C GLN A 166 8.71 -27.66 27.12
N ALA A 167 7.81 -28.10 26.24
CA ALA A 167 7.83 -27.73 24.83
C ALA A 167 7.45 -26.26 24.57
N ALA A 168 6.87 -25.59 25.57
CA ALA A 168 6.53 -24.17 25.52
C ALA A 168 7.63 -23.26 26.12
N LEU A 169 8.72 -23.84 26.65
CA LEU A 169 9.83 -23.06 27.19
C LEU A 169 10.72 -22.53 26.06
N PRO A 170 11.17 -21.26 26.15
CA PRO A 170 12.12 -20.71 25.21
C PRO A 170 13.55 -21.23 25.45
N ASP A 171 14.47 -20.78 24.59
CA ASP A 171 15.89 -21.10 24.69
C ASP A 171 16.50 -20.71 26.04
N SER A 172 17.59 -21.38 26.43
CA SER A 172 18.24 -21.19 27.73
C SER A 172 18.69 -19.75 27.97
N GLU A 173 19.06 -19.00 26.93
CA GLU A 173 19.41 -17.57 27.03
C GLU A 173 18.23 -16.70 27.49
N VAL A 174 17.01 -17.03 27.04
CA VAL A 174 15.81 -16.32 27.49
C VAL A 174 15.52 -16.68 28.94
N LEU A 175 15.64 -17.95 29.31
CA LEU A 175 15.43 -18.41 30.69
C LEU A 175 16.43 -17.78 31.67
N GLU A 176 17.69 -17.63 31.26
CA GLU A 176 18.73 -16.96 32.05
C GLU A 176 18.39 -15.48 32.27
N ARG A 177 18.04 -14.74 31.21
CA ARG A 177 17.62 -13.33 31.31
C ARG A 177 16.38 -13.15 32.17
N VAL A 178 15.39 -14.04 32.06
CA VAL A 178 14.20 -14.03 32.93
C VAL A 178 14.57 -14.38 34.36
N SER A 179 15.55 -15.23 34.59
CA SER A 179 16.02 -15.52 35.94
C SER A 179 16.67 -14.31 36.61
N GLU A 180 17.42 -13.51 35.86
CA GLU A 180 18.08 -12.29 36.36
C GLU A 180 17.13 -11.10 36.54
N ARG A 181 16.25 -10.87 35.56
CA ARG A 181 15.43 -9.64 35.48
C ARG A 181 13.94 -9.87 35.79
N GLY A 182 13.51 -11.13 35.79
CA GLY A 182 12.11 -11.54 35.98
C GLY A 182 11.21 -11.40 34.76
N ILE A 183 11.65 -10.70 33.71
CA ILE A 183 10.96 -10.63 32.41
C ILE A 183 11.96 -10.67 31.25
N SER A 184 11.55 -11.21 30.10
CA SER A 184 12.32 -11.10 28.85
C SER A 184 11.42 -11.18 27.63
N LEU A 185 11.60 -10.25 26.70
CA LEU A 185 11.05 -10.33 25.35
C LEU A 185 11.84 -11.36 24.52
N TYR A 186 11.14 -12.19 23.75
CA TYR A 186 11.70 -13.15 22.82
C TYR A 186 10.74 -13.41 21.64
N HIS A 187 11.24 -14.05 20.59
CA HIS A 187 10.43 -14.44 19.44
C HIS A 187 10.29 -15.96 19.42
N HIS A 188 9.08 -16.46 19.59
CA HIS A 188 8.84 -17.90 19.57
C HIS A 188 8.86 -18.43 18.13
N PRO A 189 9.69 -19.45 17.80
CA PRO A 189 9.85 -19.95 16.43
C PRO A 189 8.54 -20.43 15.78
N SER A 190 7.65 -21.04 16.56
CA SER A 190 6.37 -21.57 16.06
C SER A 190 5.20 -20.57 16.04
N ARG A 191 5.24 -19.48 16.83
CA ARG A 191 4.10 -18.55 16.95
C ARG A 191 4.27 -17.27 16.11
N GLY A 192 5.49 -16.97 15.63
CA GLY A 192 5.74 -15.87 14.68
C GLY A 192 5.40 -14.46 15.20
N ARG A 193 5.18 -14.31 16.50
CA ARG A 193 4.91 -13.05 17.20
C ARG A 193 5.85 -12.93 18.39
N ALA A 194 6.10 -11.69 18.82
CA ALA A 194 6.91 -11.50 20.03
C ALA A 194 6.12 -11.93 21.26
N GLN A 195 6.83 -12.58 22.17
CA GLN A 195 6.34 -13.07 23.44
C GLN A 195 7.18 -12.48 24.55
N VAL A 196 6.55 -12.22 25.69
CA VAL A 196 7.25 -11.80 26.91
C VAL A 196 7.07 -12.92 27.92
N LEU A 197 8.17 -13.55 28.29
CA LEU A 197 8.18 -14.52 29.37
C LEU A 197 8.30 -13.77 30.70
N ILE A 198 7.37 -14.04 31.60
CA ILE A 198 7.25 -13.41 32.92
C ILE A 198 7.46 -14.47 33.99
N ARG A 199 8.38 -14.21 34.92
CA ARG A 199 8.56 -15.02 36.13
C ARG A 199 7.94 -14.32 37.32
N LEU A 200 6.97 -14.98 37.93
CA LEU A 200 6.27 -14.51 39.13
C LEU A 200 7.10 -14.80 40.40
N LYS A 201 6.75 -14.15 41.51
CA LYS A 201 7.40 -14.32 42.83
C LYS A 201 7.41 -15.77 43.32
N ASP A 202 6.36 -16.54 43.02
CA ASP A 202 6.23 -17.95 43.39
C ASP A 202 7.02 -18.90 42.48
N GLY A 203 7.70 -18.35 41.46
CA GLY A 203 8.48 -19.11 40.48
C GLY A 203 7.66 -19.61 39.29
N ALA A 204 6.34 -19.37 39.26
CA ALA A 204 5.53 -19.69 38.10
C ALA A 204 5.92 -18.83 36.89
N LEU A 205 5.85 -19.44 35.71
CA LEU A 205 6.12 -18.79 34.43
C LEU A 205 4.82 -18.51 33.70
N VAL A 206 4.69 -17.29 33.20
CA VAL A 206 3.57 -16.83 32.39
C VAL A 206 4.11 -16.29 31.08
N ASP A 207 3.57 -16.76 29.97
CA ASP A 207 3.89 -16.28 28.63
C ASP A 207 2.83 -15.27 28.19
N MET A 208 3.27 -14.07 27.79
CA MET A 208 2.41 -13.02 27.24
C MET A 208 2.68 -12.92 25.74
N ALA A 209 1.73 -13.30 24.89
CA ALA A 209 1.85 -13.10 23.45
C ALA A 209 1.29 -11.73 23.04
N MET A 210 2.15 -10.94 22.39
CA MET A 210 1.78 -9.64 21.87
C MET A 210 1.04 -9.76 20.53
N PRO A 211 0.14 -8.81 20.20
CA PRO A 211 -0.38 -8.64 18.85
C PRO A 211 0.73 -8.54 17.81
N ALA A 212 0.44 -8.87 16.56
CA ALA A 212 1.44 -8.82 15.50
C ALA A 212 2.02 -7.39 15.36
N PRO A 213 3.35 -7.27 15.16
CA PRO A 213 3.98 -5.98 14.94
C PRO A 213 3.52 -5.35 13.62
N PHE A 214 3.75 -4.05 13.47
CA PHE A 214 3.47 -3.35 12.24
C PHE A 214 4.18 -4.00 11.04
N ASN A 215 3.42 -4.32 10.00
CA ASN A 215 3.95 -4.85 8.74
C ASN A 215 3.70 -3.85 7.59
N PRO A 216 4.76 -3.22 7.04
CA PRO A 216 4.66 -2.35 5.87
C PRO A 216 4.13 -3.07 4.62
N TRP A 217 4.35 -4.38 4.53
CA TRP A 217 4.03 -5.24 3.39
C TRP A 217 2.72 -6.02 3.59
N ALA A 218 1.76 -5.43 4.30
CA ALA A 218 0.47 -6.07 4.50
C ALA A 218 -0.24 -6.34 3.17
N TRP A 219 -0.90 -7.49 3.07
CA TRP A 219 -1.58 -7.94 1.85
C TRP A 219 -2.57 -6.91 1.25
N PRO A 220 -3.32 -6.08 2.03
CA PRO A 220 -4.22 -5.10 1.42
C PRO A 220 -3.47 -4.00 0.67
N VAL A 221 -2.30 -3.59 1.18
CA VAL A 221 -1.42 -2.61 0.49
C VAL A 221 -0.86 -3.22 -0.78
N MET A 222 -0.45 -4.49 -0.74
CA MET A 222 0.02 -5.19 -1.94
C MET A 222 -1.08 -5.30 -3.01
N LEU A 223 -2.31 -5.61 -2.62
CA LEU A 223 -3.44 -5.63 -3.54
C LEU A 223 -3.77 -4.24 -4.09
N LEU A 224 -3.71 -3.19 -3.26
CA LEU A 224 -3.91 -1.81 -3.72
C LEU A 224 -2.86 -1.44 -4.77
N LEU A 225 -1.59 -1.71 -4.52
CA LEU A 225 -0.50 -1.44 -5.47
C LEU A 225 -0.66 -2.24 -6.76
N LEU A 226 -1.02 -3.52 -6.66
CA LEU A 226 -1.28 -4.37 -7.82
C LEU A 226 -2.47 -3.85 -8.64
N ALA A 227 -3.56 -3.46 -7.99
CA ALA A 227 -4.75 -2.92 -8.65
C ALA A 227 -4.45 -1.59 -9.36
N VAL A 228 -3.70 -0.69 -8.71
CA VAL A 228 -3.28 0.60 -9.30
C VAL A 228 -2.34 0.37 -10.48
N ALA A 229 -1.27 -0.40 -10.30
CA ALA A 229 -0.30 -0.69 -11.37
C ALA A 229 -0.98 -1.40 -12.55
N GLY A 230 -1.81 -2.40 -12.27
CA GLY A 230 -2.59 -3.14 -13.26
C GLY A 230 -3.57 -2.24 -14.02
N SER A 231 -4.25 -1.32 -13.34
CA SER A 231 -5.19 -0.38 -13.97
C SER A 231 -4.47 0.60 -14.91
N VAL A 232 -3.32 1.13 -14.51
CA VAL A 232 -2.54 2.04 -15.38
C VAL A 232 -2.01 1.28 -16.60
N LEU A 233 -1.51 0.05 -16.41
CA LEU A 233 -1.04 -0.77 -17.52
C LEU A 233 -2.18 -1.15 -18.48
N ALA A 234 -3.34 -1.53 -17.95
CA ALA A 234 -4.53 -1.86 -18.73
C ALA A 234 -5.01 -0.64 -19.53
N LEU A 235 -5.03 0.54 -18.93
CA LEU A 235 -5.39 1.79 -19.60
C LEU A 235 -4.39 2.13 -20.72
N ALA A 236 -3.08 2.00 -20.46
CA ALA A 236 -2.05 2.24 -21.46
C ALA A 236 -2.17 1.27 -22.65
N LEU A 237 -2.42 -0.02 -22.39
CA LEU A 237 -2.65 -1.01 -23.42
C LEU A 237 -3.93 -0.72 -24.21
N TYR A 238 -5.01 -0.37 -23.53
CA TYR A 238 -6.29 0.00 -24.15
C TYR A 238 -6.14 1.20 -25.09
N LEU A 239 -5.45 2.27 -24.66
CA LEU A 239 -5.18 3.44 -25.51
C LEU A 239 -4.32 3.06 -26.73
N ALA A 240 -3.27 2.25 -26.53
CA ALA A 240 -2.43 1.78 -27.61
C ALA A 240 -3.21 0.93 -28.65
N LEU A 241 -4.09 0.04 -28.19
CA LEU A 241 -4.93 -0.78 -29.07
C LEU A 241 -6.00 0.05 -29.78
N ARG A 242 -6.60 1.03 -29.09
CA ARG A 242 -7.60 1.94 -29.66
C ARG A 242 -7.01 2.77 -30.81
N ASP A 243 -5.78 3.25 -30.66
CA ASP A 243 -5.08 3.97 -31.73
C ASP A 243 -4.86 3.08 -32.96
N VAL A 244 -4.50 1.81 -32.75
CA VAL A 244 -4.32 0.84 -33.86
C VAL A 244 -5.66 0.56 -34.56
N ASP A 245 -6.72 0.26 -33.81
CA ASP A 245 -8.05 -0.03 -34.36
C ASP A 245 -8.59 1.14 -35.19
N SER A 246 -8.50 2.37 -34.66
CA SER A 246 -8.95 3.58 -35.37
C SER A 246 -8.25 3.75 -36.72
N ASN A 247 -6.95 3.46 -36.79
CA ASN A 247 -6.18 3.59 -38.04
C ASN A 247 -6.52 2.48 -39.05
N LEU A 248 -6.79 1.25 -38.58
CA LEU A 248 -7.23 0.16 -39.45
C LEU A 248 -8.59 0.45 -40.07
N ARG A 249 -9.55 0.96 -39.27
CA ARG A 249 -10.87 1.40 -39.76
C ARG A 249 -10.77 2.51 -40.81
N ALA A 250 -9.78 3.41 -40.67
CA ALA A 250 -9.55 4.47 -41.67
C ALA A 250 -9.11 3.88 -43.01
N VAL A 251 -8.21 2.89 -43.01
CA VAL A 251 -7.80 2.17 -44.24
C VAL A 251 -8.98 1.41 -44.85
N GLU A 252 -9.74 0.70 -44.02
CA GLU A 252 -10.93 -0.06 -44.45
C GLU A 252 -11.97 0.86 -45.11
N SER A 253 -12.29 1.99 -44.48
CA SER A 253 -13.19 3.03 -45.00
C SER A 253 -12.80 3.49 -46.40
N VAL A 254 -11.53 3.83 -46.62
CA VAL A 254 -11.05 4.29 -47.94
C VAL A 254 -11.07 3.16 -48.96
N ALA A 255 -10.73 1.92 -48.57
CA ALA A 255 -10.83 0.77 -49.45
C ALA A 255 -12.26 0.53 -49.95
N ILE A 256 -13.25 0.64 -49.06
CA ILE A 256 -14.67 0.52 -49.41
C ILE A 256 -15.09 1.64 -50.39
N ARG A 257 -14.62 2.88 -50.17
CA ARG A 257 -14.93 4.00 -51.07
C ARG A 257 -14.35 3.81 -52.47
N ILE A 258 -13.09 3.37 -52.56
CA ILE A 258 -12.45 3.05 -53.85
C ILE A 258 -13.22 1.93 -54.56
N ALA A 259 -13.61 0.87 -53.83
CA ALA A 259 -14.38 -0.24 -54.38
C ALA A 259 -15.76 0.20 -54.93
N ARG A 260 -16.35 1.27 -54.38
CA ARG A 260 -17.60 1.89 -54.86
C ARG A 260 -17.42 2.86 -56.03
N GLY A 261 -16.19 3.05 -56.52
CA GLY A 261 -15.89 3.90 -57.67
C GLY A 261 -15.34 5.28 -57.32
N GLU A 262 -15.17 5.63 -56.04
CA GLU A 262 -14.53 6.88 -55.61
C GLU A 262 -13.00 6.78 -55.67
N MET A 263 -12.45 6.72 -56.89
CA MET A 263 -11.02 6.49 -57.13
C MET A 263 -10.10 7.61 -56.60
N GLY A 264 -10.65 8.78 -56.24
CA GLY A 264 -9.92 9.89 -55.61
C GLY A 264 -9.74 9.76 -54.10
N ALA A 265 -10.37 8.78 -53.44
CA ALA A 265 -10.26 8.61 -51.99
C ALA A 265 -8.83 8.17 -51.60
N ARG A 266 -8.30 8.71 -50.51
CA ARG A 266 -6.96 8.41 -49.97
C ARG A 266 -7.01 8.24 -48.47
N VAL A 267 -6.15 7.38 -47.94
CA VAL A 267 -5.96 7.18 -46.50
C VAL A 267 -5.13 8.34 -45.98
N ASP A 268 -5.69 9.08 -45.02
CA ASP A 268 -4.92 9.97 -44.17
C ASP A 268 -4.23 9.12 -43.10
N ALA A 269 -2.90 9.13 -43.09
CA ALA A 269 -2.10 8.33 -42.16
C ALA A 269 -2.11 8.90 -40.73
N GLY A 270 -2.57 10.14 -40.54
CA GLY A 270 -2.42 10.88 -39.28
C GLY A 270 -0.98 10.88 -38.77
N ASP A 271 -0.79 11.09 -37.46
CA ASP A 271 0.53 11.06 -36.80
C ASP A 271 1.01 9.63 -36.44
N SER A 272 0.20 8.61 -36.72
CA SER A 272 0.50 7.22 -36.36
C SER A 272 1.53 6.60 -37.30
N ARG A 273 2.79 6.65 -36.89
CA ARG A 273 3.94 6.15 -37.66
C ARG A 273 3.94 4.63 -37.90
N LEU A 274 3.13 3.87 -37.13
CA LEU A 274 2.95 2.43 -37.32
C LEU A 274 2.13 2.11 -38.57
N VAL A 275 1.07 2.88 -38.80
CA VAL A 275 0.13 2.64 -39.91
C VAL A 275 0.46 3.51 -41.12
N SER A 276 1.33 4.51 -40.97
CA SER A 276 1.76 5.36 -42.09
C SER A 276 2.38 4.60 -43.27
N ARG A 277 3.13 3.53 -43.00
CA ARG A 277 3.66 2.66 -44.08
C ARG A 277 2.55 1.90 -44.80
N LEU A 278 1.54 1.42 -44.07
CA LEU A 278 0.38 0.74 -44.65
C LEU A 278 -0.45 1.73 -45.48
N ALA A 279 -0.73 2.91 -44.93
CA ALA A 279 -1.44 3.98 -45.63
C ALA A 279 -0.70 4.42 -46.91
N ALA A 280 0.63 4.57 -46.86
CA ALA A 280 1.43 4.90 -48.03
C ALA A 280 1.40 3.80 -49.10
N ALA A 281 1.54 2.54 -48.71
CA ALA A 281 1.44 1.40 -49.62
C ALA A 281 0.05 1.31 -50.26
N PHE A 282 -1.00 1.54 -49.47
CA PHE A 282 -2.39 1.54 -49.94
C PHE A 282 -2.66 2.69 -50.92
N ASN A 283 -2.22 3.92 -50.61
CA ASN A 283 -2.38 5.07 -51.49
C ASN A 283 -1.64 4.90 -52.82
N SER A 284 -0.46 4.27 -52.80
CA SER A 284 0.30 3.92 -54.02
C SER A 284 -0.47 2.93 -54.90
N MET A 285 -1.05 1.89 -54.29
CA MET A 285 -1.91 0.93 -54.99
C MET A 285 -3.14 1.63 -55.61
N ALA A 286 -3.80 2.51 -54.85
CA ALA A 286 -4.95 3.29 -55.33
C ALA A 286 -4.60 4.18 -56.53
N GLU A 287 -3.43 4.83 -56.50
CA GLU A 287 -2.95 5.65 -57.61
C GLU A 287 -2.66 4.81 -58.86
N HIS A 288 -2.07 3.63 -58.70
CA HIS A 288 -1.83 2.71 -59.81
C HIS A 288 -3.13 2.25 -60.48
N ILE A 289 -4.14 1.88 -59.67
CA ILE A 289 -5.48 1.50 -60.15
C ILE A 289 -6.14 2.68 -60.89
N GLN A 290 -6.06 3.90 -60.35
CA GLN A 290 -6.65 5.07 -60.99
C GLN A 290 -6.04 5.35 -62.36
N ARG A 291 -4.71 5.21 -62.51
CA ARG A 291 -4.04 5.35 -63.82
C ARG A 291 -4.48 4.28 -64.81
N LEU A 292 -4.55 3.02 -64.38
CA LEU A 292 -5.01 1.89 -65.22
C LEU A 292 -6.43 2.13 -65.76
N VAL A 293 -7.36 2.55 -64.90
CA VAL A 293 -8.74 2.86 -65.32
C VAL A 293 -8.80 4.07 -66.25
N GLY A 294 -7.95 5.09 -66.02
CA GLY A 294 -7.82 6.25 -66.90
C GLY A 294 -7.40 5.85 -68.32
N VAL A 295 -6.33 5.06 -68.44
CA VAL A 295 -5.84 4.54 -69.72
C VAL A 295 -6.91 3.71 -70.43
N GLN A 296 -7.63 2.85 -69.69
CA GLN A 296 -8.72 2.05 -70.26
C GLN A 296 -9.84 2.93 -70.85
N ARG A 297 -10.25 3.99 -70.14
CA ARG A 297 -11.29 4.93 -70.63
C ARG A 297 -10.85 5.67 -71.88
N GLU A 298 -9.60 6.14 -71.90
CA GLU A 298 -9.04 6.87 -73.03
C GLU A 298 -8.94 5.98 -74.27
N MET A 299 -8.56 4.71 -74.08
CA MET A 299 -8.54 3.70 -75.16
C MET A 299 -9.95 3.39 -75.70
N ILE A 300 -10.96 3.21 -74.83
CA ILE A 300 -12.35 3.00 -75.25
C ILE A 300 -12.88 4.21 -76.02
N HIS A 301 -12.53 5.42 -75.57
CA HIS A 301 -12.94 6.66 -76.22
C HIS A 301 -12.30 6.80 -77.61
N ALA A 302 -11.00 6.53 -77.73
CA ALA A 302 -10.28 6.52 -79.01
C ALA A 302 -10.84 5.46 -79.98
N VAL A 303 -11.10 4.23 -79.50
CA VAL A 303 -11.72 3.17 -80.31
C VAL A 303 -13.14 3.55 -80.75
N SER A 304 -13.93 4.17 -79.86
CA SER A 304 -15.27 4.66 -80.23
C SER A 304 -15.21 5.77 -81.28
N HIS A 305 -14.20 6.65 -81.22
CA HIS A 305 -13.98 7.66 -82.25
C HIS A 305 -13.61 7.03 -83.59
N GLU A 306 -12.68 6.08 -83.62
CA GLU A 306 -12.26 5.36 -84.84
C GLU A 306 -13.42 4.55 -85.46
N LEU A 307 -14.30 3.94 -84.66
CA LEU A 307 -15.46 3.18 -85.14
C LEU A 307 -16.65 4.05 -85.59
N ARG A 308 -16.77 5.29 -85.12
CA ARG A 308 -17.90 6.18 -85.49
C ARG A 308 -17.71 6.81 -86.88
N THR A 309 -16.46 6.93 -87.34
CA THR A 309 -16.10 7.60 -88.60
C THR A 309 -16.46 6.83 -89.90
N PRO A 310 -16.46 5.48 -89.94
CA PRO A 310 -16.89 4.75 -91.14
C PRO A 310 -18.39 4.38 -91.15
N VAL A 311 -19.06 4.27 -89.99
CA VAL A 311 -20.46 3.79 -89.92
C VAL A 311 -21.47 4.80 -90.46
N ALA A 312 -21.13 6.10 -90.51
CA ALA A 312 -21.92 7.10 -91.22
C ALA A 312 -21.86 6.96 -92.76
N ARG A 313 -21.02 6.07 -93.29
CA ARG A 313 -20.84 5.84 -94.73
C ARG A 313 -21.56 4.58 -95.25
N ILE A 314 -22.34 3.87 -94.42
CA ILE A 314 -23.07 2.64 -94.79
C ILE A 314 -24.60 2.81 -94.55
N ARG A 315 -25.17 3.96 -94.90
CA ARG A 315 -26.62 4.07 -95.09
C ARG A 315 -26.93 4.86 -96.34
#